data_AF-A0A0R2FWJ2-F1
#
_entry.id   AF-A0A0R2FWJ2-F1
#
_cell.length_a   1.000
_cell.length_b   1.000
_cell.length_c   1.000
_cell.angle_alpha   90.00
_cell.angle_beta   90.00
_cell.angle_gamma   90.00
#
_symmetry.space_group_name_H-M   'P 1'
#
loop_
_entity.id
_entity.type
_entity.pdbx_description
1 polymer ?
#
loop_
_entity_poly.entity_id
_entity_poly.type
_entity_poly.pdbx_seq_one_letter_code
_entity_poly.pdbx_strand_id
1 'polypeptide(L)'
;MTNGKKGKQTLIAAGNWVWSLFTANVAWFLINFTMILTVILLSHLPIGIPFFAIGLILIGMLAVFTLPSLTAVFAAVDRWEIEGSGTLFTTVFKNWLLALKQWQNNLIFASLLGGIGLLMKIFQHNVLLNSFVITWGIILLMVIIANAYLKGSHQEQDLIQFMKSHLFRLLLSTLTFVVLILINGFLRLAFLMLICSISLSAVITFKLLKNKKLVKSE
;
A
#
# COMPACT_ATOMS: atom_id res chain seq x y z
N MET A 1 -43.05 -11.77 -3.81
CA MET A 1 -42.01 -12.11 -4.80
C MET A 1 -40.96 -11.00 -4.99
N THR A 2 -40.39 -10.45 -3.92
CA THR A 2 -39.53 -9.23 -3.97
C THR A 2 -38.09 -9.45 -3.47
N ASN A 3 -37.79 -10.58 -2.83
CA ASN A 3 -36.45 -10.86 -2.29
C ASN A 3 -35.43 -11.34 -3.34
N GLY A 4 -35.87 -12.03 -4.40
CA GLY A 4 -34.95 -12.57 -5.43
C GLY A 4 -34.28 -11.51 -6.30
N LYS A 5 -34.98 -10.41 -6.62
CA LYS A 5 -34.42 -9.30 -7.42
C LYS A 5 -33.42 -8.45 -6.61
N LYS A 6 -33.71 -8.22 -5.32
CA LYS A 6 -32.79 -7.52 -4.40
C LYS A 6 -31.51 -8.33 -4.17
N GLY A 7 -31.63 -9.65 -3.92
CA GLY A 7 -30.49 -10.55 -3.77
C GLY A 7 -29.60 -10.63 -5.01
N LYS A 8 -30.20 -10.66 -6.21
CA LYS A 8 -29.45 -10.66 -7.47
C LYS A 8 -28.71 -9.32 -7.71
N GLN A 9 -29.34 -8.19 -7.37
CA GLN A 9 -28.69 -6.87 -7.48
C GLN A 9 -27.55 -6.69 -6.47
N THR A 10 -27.70 -7.13 -5.23
CA THR A 10 -26.60 -7.08 -4.24
C THR A 10 -25.46 -8.00 -4.62
N LEU A 11 -25.73 -9.18 -5.20
CA LEU A 11 -24.67 -10.08 -5.68
C LEU A 11 -23.89 -9.49 -6.87
N ILE A 12 -24.58 -8.86 -7.82
CA ILE A 12 -23.94 -8.20 -8.97
C ILE A 12 -23.10 -7.01 -8.49
N ALA A 13 -23.61 -6.21 -7.55
CA ALA A 13 -22.84 -5.11 -6.95
C ALA A 13 -21.60 -5.61 -6.20
N ALA A 14 -21.72 -6.69 -5.44
CA ALA A 14 -20.58 -7.32 -4.76
C ALA A 14 -19.57 -7.92 -5.76
N GLY A 15 -20.04 -8.52 -6.86
CA GLY A 15 -19.17 -9.00 -7.94
C GLY A 15 -18.38 -7.88 -8.60
N ASN A 16 -19.04 -6.76 -8.92
CA ASN A 16 -18.39 -5.57 -9.48
C ASN A 16 -17.40 -4.93 -8.49
N TRP A 17 -17.70 -4.99 -7.18
CA TRP A 17 -16.82 -4.57 -6.11
C TRP A 17 -15.52 -5.39 -6.09
N VAL A 18 -15.64 -6.71 -6.04
CA VAL A 18 -14.49 -7.63 -6.06
C VAL A 18 -13.67 -7.45 -7.35
N TRP A 19 -14.34 -7.33 -8.49
CA TRP A 19 -13.68 -7.15 -9.78
C TRP A 19 -12.86 -5.85 -9.86
N SER A 20 -13.42 -4.74 -9.36
CA SER A 20 -12.71 -3.45 -9.36
C SER A 20 -11.44 -3.52 -8.52
N LEU A 21 -11.51 -4.12 -7.32
CA LEU A 21 -10.36 -4.31 -6.43
C LEU A 21 -9.32 -5.27 -6.99
N PHE A 22 -9.77 -6.33 -7.67
CA PHE A 22 -8.90 -7.26 -8.38
C PHE A 22 -8.10 -6.54 -9.46
N THR A 23 -8.75 -5.76 -10.33
CA THR A 23 -8.04 -5.04 -11.41
C THR A 23 -7.04 -4.00 -10.89
N ALA A 24 -7.33 -3.34 -9.77
CA ALA A 24 -6.39 -2.42 -9.11
C ALA A 24 -5.14 -3.16 -8.58
N ASN A 25 -5.33 -4.32 -7.95
CA ASN A 25 -4.23 -5.14 -7.46
C ASN A 25 -3.41 -5.76 -8.59
N VAL A 26 -4.04 -6.19 -9.69
CA VAL A 26 -3.32 -6.70 -10.87
C VAL A 26 -2.38 -5.62 -11.42
N ALA A 27 -2.87 -4.38 -11.55
CA ALA A 27 -2.02 -3.25 -11.96
C ALA A 27 -0.87 -3.02 -10.98
N TRP A 28 -1.16 -2.97 -9.68
CA TRP A 28 -0.14 -2.80 -8.65
C TRP A 28 0.91 -3.91 -8.68
N PHE A 29 0.48 -5.17 -8.82
CA PHE A 29 1.36 -6.33 -8.85
C PHE A 29 2.28 -6.29 -10.07
N LEU A 30 1.74 -6.02 -11.26
CA LEU A 30 2.55 -5.92 -12.48
C LEU A 30 3.61 -4.81 -12.38
N ILE A 31 3.25 -3.66 -11.79
CA ILE A 31 4.19 -2.55 -11.56
C ILE A 31 5.30 -2.96 -10.58
N ASN A 32 4.96 -3.71 -9.53
CA ASN A 32 5.89 -4.07 -8.45
C ASN A 32 6.58 -5.42 -8.61
N PHE A 33 6.26 -6.20 -9.64
CA PHE A 33 6.71 -7.58 -9.79
C PHE A 33 8.24 -7.70 -9.71
N THR A 34 8.95 -6.84 -10.44
CA THR A 34 10.42 -6.81 -10.43
C THR A 34 11.00 -6.46 -9.06
N MET A 35 10.36 -5.53 -8.34
CA MET A 35 10.76 -5.16 -6.98
C MET A 35 10.59 -6.36 -6.03
N ILE A 36 9.46 -7.05 -6.10
CA ILE A 36 9.17 -8.24 -5.28
C ILE A 36 10.22 -9.33 -5.50
N LEU A 37 10.57 -9.62 -6.76
CA LEU A 37 11.64 -10.57 -7.09
C LEU A 37 12.98 -10.14 -6.49
N THR A 38 13.30 -8.85 -6.56
CA THR A 38 14.53 -8.29 -6.00
C THR A 38 14.57 -8.43 -4.49
N VAL A 39 13.46 -8.22 -3.79
CA VAL A 39 13.34 -8.44 -2.33
C VAL A 39 13.60 -9.91 -1.98
N ILE A 40 12.98 -10.85 -2.71
CA ILE A 40 13.16 -12.29 -2.49
C ILE A 40 14.64 -12.67 -2.69
N LEU A 41 15.25 -12.21 -3.79
CA LEU A 41 16.65 -12.48 -4.08
C LEU A 41 17.58 -11.89 -3.02
N LEU A 42 17.34 -10.64 -2.62
CA LEU A 42 18.08 -9.97 -1.55
C LEU A 42 17.94 -10.72 -0.21
N SER A 43 16.78 -11.30 0.09
CA SER A 43 16.53 -12.07 1.31
C SER A 43 17.35 -13.36 1.42
N HIS A 44 17.81 -13.92 0.30
CA HIS A 44 18.63 -15.15 0.27
C HIS A 44 20.13 -14.90 0.10
N LEU A 45 20.54 -13.69 -0.24
CA LEU A 45 21.96 -13.36 -0.40
C LEU A 45 22.71 -13.25 0.94
N PRO A 46 23.94 -13.78 1.06
CA PRO A 46 24.78 -13.52 2.22
C PRO A 46 25.17 -12.03 2.27
N ILE A 47 25.46 -11.52 3.47
CA ILE A 47 25.90 -10.13 3.66
C ILE A 47 27.29 -9.98 3.00
N GLY A 48 27.40 -9.05 2.06
CA GLY A 48 28.61 -8.80 1.28
C GLY A 48 28.37 -7.74 0.21
N ILE A 49 29.35 -7.51 -0.67
CA ILE A 49 29.25 -6.51 -1.75
C ILE A 49 28.00 -6.71 -2.63
N PRO A 50 27.66 -7.93 -3.09
CA PRO A 50 26.47 -8.15 -3.90
C PRO A 50 25.16 -7.79 -3.17
N PHE A 51 25.10 -8.04 -1.86
CA PHE A 51 23.95 -7.69 -1.04
C PHE A 51 23.71 -6.18 -1.00
N PHE A 52 24.74 -5.38 -0.76
CA PHE A 52 24.61 -3.92 -0.74
C PHE A 52 24.32 -3.34 -2.13
N ALA A 53 24.95 -3.87 -3.18
CA ALA A 53 24.68 -3.44 -4.55
C ALA A 53 23.21 -3.66 -4.95
N ILE A 54 22.67 -4.85 -4.66
CA ILE A 54 21.27 -5.17 -4.91
C ILE A 54 20.34 -4.40 -3.97
N GLY A 55 20.78 -4.11 -2.74
CA GLY A 55 20.07 -3.22 -1.81
C GLY A 55 19.89 -1.80 -2.35
N LEU A 56 20.90 -1.24 -3.01
CA LEU A 56 20.79 0.07 -3.68
C LEU A 56 19.83 0.03 -4.87
N ILE A 57 19.89 -1.04 -5.68
CA ILE A 57 18.92 -1.25 -6.76
C ILE A 57 17.50 -1.34 -6.20
N LEU A 58 17.31 -2.06 -5.09
CA LEU A 58 16.01 -2.17 -4.42
C LEU A 58 15.49 -0.80 -3.97
N ILE A 59 16.34 0.07 -3.41
CA ILE A 59 15.95 1.44 -3.06
C ILE A 59 15.45 2.21 -4.29
N GLY A 60 16.16 2.12 -5.42
CA GLY A 60 15.71 2.71 -6.67
C GLY A 60 14.35 2.16 -7.13
N MET A 61 14.15 0.84 -7.03
CA MET A 61 12.89 0.19 -7.37
C MET A 61 11.74 0.60 -6.44
N LEU A 62 11.99 0.76 -5.14
CA LEU A 62 10.99 1.26 -4.19
C LEU A 62 10.54 2.69 -4.55
N ALA A 63 11.48 3.54 -4.99
CA ALA A 63 11.20 4.93 -5.37
C ALA A 63 10.39 5.05 -6.66
N VAL A 64 10.66 4.18 -7.65
CA VAL A 64 10.02 4.24 -8.98
C VAL A 64 8.73 3.41 -9.04
N PHE A 65 8.69 2.25 -8.38
CA PHE A 65 7.56 1.33 -8.49
C PHE A 65 6.66 1.40 -7.26
N THR A 66 7.19 1.14 -6.07
CA THR A 66 6.37 0.83 -4.89
C THR A 66 5.68 2.04 -4.28
N LEU A 67 6.40 3.11 -4.00
CA LEU A 67 5.79 4.31 -3.40
C LEU A 67 4.81 5.02 -4.36
N PRO A 68 5.12 5.19 -5.65
CA PRO A 68 4.18 5.77 -6.59
C PRO A 68 2.94 4.89 -6.79
N SER A 69 3.11 3.58 -6.84
CA SER A 69 1.97 2.65 -7.02
C SER A 69 1.06 2.60 -5.79
N LEU A 70 1.59 2.76 -4.56
CA LEU A 70 0.76 2.87 -3.36
C LEU A 70 -0.15 4.11 -3.43
N THR A 71 0.42 5.27 -3.81
CA THR A 71 -0.35 6.51 -4.02
C THR A 71 -1.41 6.32 -5.11
N ALA A 72 -1.05 5.63 -6.19
CA ALA A 72 -1.96 5.35 -7.29
C ALA A 72 -3.13 4.45 -6.89
N VAL A 73 -2.90 3.47 -6.03
CA VAL A 73 -3.97 2.61 -5.49
C VAL A 73 -4.90 3.42 -4.59
N PHE A 74 -4.39 4.30 -3.73
CA PHE A 74 -5.25 5.20 -2.95
C PHE A 74 -6.10 6.12 -3.83
N ALA A 75 -5.53 6.69 -4.89
CA ALA A 75 -6.29 7.49 -5.85
C ALA A 75 -7.34 6.68 -6.62
N ALA A 76 -7.04 5.43 -6.96
CA ALA A 76 -8.01 4.55 -7.61
C ALA A 76 -9.16 4.15 -6.67
N VAL A 77 -8.86 3.91 -5.40
CA VAL A 77 -9.86 3.62 -4.36
C VAL A 77 -10.75 4.82 -4.08
N ASP A 78 -10.19 6.02 -4.03
CA ASP A 78 -10.94 7.28 -3.85
C ASP A 78 -11.97 7.48 -4.98
N ARG A 79 -11.54 7.38 -6.24
CA ARG A 79 -12.45 7.44 -7.40
C ARG A 79 -13.48 6.33 -7.39
N TRP A 80 -13.06 5.12 -7.01
CA TRP A 80 -13.96 3.98 -6.94
C TRP A 80 -15.10 4.18 -5.92
N GLU A 81 -14.86 4.87 -4.79
CA GLU A 81 -15.94 5.22 -3.85
C GLU A 81 -16.96 6.22 -4.45
N ILE A 82 -16.53 7.06 -5.39
CA ILE A 82 -17.40 8.08 -6.03
C ILE A 82 -18.17 7.46 -7.20
N GLU A 83 -17.50 6.67 -8.04
CA GLU A 83 -18.03 6.17 -9.32
C GLU A 83 -18.67 4.77 -9.22
N GLY A 84 -18.44 4.04 -8.12
CA GLY A 84 -19.17 2.82 -7.74
C GLY A 84 -18.81 1.53 -8.48
N SER A 85 -18.25 1.57 -9.69
CA SER A 85 -17.72 0.38 -10.38
C SER A 85 -16.92 0.71 -11.65
N GLY A 86 -15.85 -0.04 -11.92
CA GLY A 86 -15.08 0.06 -13.18
C GLY A 86 -13.76 -0.71 -13.15
N THR A 87 -13.15 -0.92 -14.31
CA THR A 87 -11.79 -1.49 -14.40
C THR A 87 -10.77 -0.45 -13.94
N LEU A 88 -10.30 -0.57 -12.69
CA LEU A 88 -9.38 0.38 -12.06
C LEU A 88 -7.94 0.25 -12.56
N PHE A 89 -7.64 -0.72 -13.43
CA PHE A 89 -6.31 -0.94 -13.98
C PHE A 89 -5.69 0.31 -14.61
N THR A 90 -6.41 0.94 -15.54
CA THR A 90 -5.93 2.13 -16.27
C THR A 90 -5.83 3.33 -15.34
N THR A 91 -6.72 3.44 -14.35
CA THR A 91 -6.69 4.47 -13.31
C THR A 91 -5.44 4.34 -12.44
N VAL A 92 -5.11 3.13 -11.96
CA VAL A 92 -3.87 2.87 -11.22
C VAL A 92 -2.66 3.20 -12.08
N PHE A 93 -2.61 2.77 -13.34
CA PHE A 93 -1.45 3.03 -14.20
C PHE A 93 -1.24 4.53 -14.48
N LYS A 94 -2.31 5.28 -14.78
CA LYS A 94 -2.25 6.73 -14.98
C LYS A 94 -1.80 7.46 -13.72
N ASN A 95 -2.38 7.11 -12.56
CA ASN A 95 -2.02 7.76 -11.30
C ASN A 95 -0.59 7.38 -10.85
N TRP A 96 -0.11 6.18 -11.20
CA TRP A 96 1.28 5.78 -10.98
C TRP A 96 2.25 6.69 -11.76
N LEU A 97 1.97 6.93 -13.05
CA LEU A 97 2.76 7.86 -13.87
C LEU A 97 2.74 9.31 -13.33
N LEU A 98 1.61 9.76 -12.77
CA LEU A 98 1.53 11.08 -12.13
C LEU A 98 2.35 11.13 -10.83
N ALA A 99 2.28 10.08 -10.01
CA ALA A 99 3.02 9.98 -8.75
C ALA A 99 4.54 9.88 -8.95
N LEU A 100 5.01 9.37 -10.10
CA LEU A 100 6.43 9.39 -10.47
C LEU A 100 7.04 10.79 -10.51
N LYS A 101 6.23 11.82 -10.84
CA LYS A 101 6.71 13.21 -10.89
C LYS A 101 7.22 13.71 -9.54
N GLN A 102 6.80 13.08 -8.44
CA GLN A 102 7.23 13.40 -7.08
C GLN A 102 8.50 12.62 -6.67
N TRP A 103 9.43 12.47 -7.60
CA TRP A 103 10.66 11.68 -7.47
C TRP A 103 11.42 11.91 -6.16
N GLN A 104 11.63 13.17 -5.77
CA GLN A 104 12.42 13.50 -4.57
C GLN A 104 11.79 12.91 -3.29
N ASN A 105 10.49 13.09 -3.11
CA ASN A 105 9.77 12.53 -1.97
C ASN A 105 9.79 11.00 -1.98
N ASN A 106 9.61 10.40 -3.16
CA ASN A 106 9.66 8.95 -3.30
C ASN A 106 11.05 8.41 -2.97
N LEU A 107 12.12 9.08 -3.42
CA LEU A 107 13.49 8.67 -3.13
C LEU A 107 13.82 8.73 -1.64
N ILE A 108 13.38 9.77 -0.92
CA ILE A 108 13.60 9.90 0.53
C ILE A 108 12.94 8.73 1.26
N PHE A 109 11.64 8.52 1.05
CA PHE A 109 10.92 7.42 1.70
C PHE A 109 11.44 6.05 1.29
N ALA A 110 11.86 5.87 0.03
CA ALA A 110 12.42 4.63 -0.45
C ALA A 110 13.78 4.33 0.18
N SER A 111 14.62 5.36 0.37
CA SER A 111 15.93 5.22 1.01
C SER A 111 15.77 4.84 2.48
N LEU A 112 14.83 5.49 3.19
CA LEU A 112 14.51 5.14 4.57
C LEU A 112 13.96 3.72 4.67
N LEU A 113 13.00 3.34 3.81
CA LEU A 113 12.36 2.03 3.85
C LEU A 113 13.33 0.91 3.45
N GLY A 114 14.12 1.11 2.39
CA GLY A 114 15.15 0.18 1.97
C GLY A 114 16.27 0.06 3.00
N GLY A 115 16.68 1.17 3.63
CA GLY A 115 17.63 1.16 4.74
C GLY A 115 17.14 0.32 5.91
N ILE A 116 15.88 0.49 6.33
CA ILE A 116 15.26 -0.36 7.37
C ILE A 116 15.27 -1.83 6.95
N GLY A 117 14.89 -2.14 5.71
CA GLY A 117 14.92 -3.52 5.19
C GLY A 117 16.31 -4.16 5.23
N LEU A 118 17.37 -3.39 4.89
CA LEU A 118 18.75 -3.85 5.01
C LEU A 118 19.16 -4.08 6.47
N LEU A 119 18.82 -3.14 7.36
CA LEU A 119 19.13 -3.24 8.79
C LEU A 119 18.44 -4.43 9.45
N MET A 120 17.20 -4.77 9.06
CA MET A 120 16.49 -5.96 9.55
C MET A 120 17.28 -7.24 9.26
N LYS A 121 17.88 -7.34 8.08
CA LYS A 121 18.71 -8.49 7.71
C LYS A 121 20.06 -8.49 8.43
N ILE A 122 20.70 -7.34 8.58
CA ILE A 122 21.98 -7.21 9.29
C ILE A 122 21.82 -7.61 10.77
N PHE A 123 20.74 -7.18 11.42
CA PHE A 123 20.49 -7.43 12.84
C PHE A 123 19.59 -8.64 13.11
N GLN A 124 19.32 -9.51 12.13
CA GLN A 124 18.37 -10.62 12.28
C GLN A 124 18.65 -11.55 13.48
N HIS A 125 19.91 -11.64 13.92
CA HIS A 125 20.33 -12.47 15.06
C HIS A 125 20.40 -11.71 16.40
N ASN A 126 20.28 -10.38 16.38
CA ASN A 126 20.24 -9.55 17.58
C ASN A 126 18.80 -9.10 17.85
N VAL A 127 18.14 -9.75 18.80
CA VAL A 127 16.72 -9.51 19.11
C VAL A 127 16.46 -8.04 19.44
N LEU A 128 17.29 -7.42 20.29
CA LEU A 128 17.08 -6.04 20.74
C LEU A 128 17.16 -5.04 19.57
N LEU A 129 18.23 -5.12 18.77
CA LEU A 129 18.41 -4.24 17.63
C LEU A 129 17.35 -4.49 16.54
N ASN A 130 17.02 -5.75 16.29
CA ASN A 130 15.99 -6.09 15.31
C ASN A 130 14.61 -5.57 15.74
N SER A 131 14.24 -5.71 17.02
CA SER A 131 12.99 -5.14 17.55
C SER A 131 12.94 -3.62 17.37
N PHE A 132 14.04 -2.92 17.65
CA PHE A 132 14.13 -1.47 17.44
C PHE A 132 13.94 -1.07 15.97
N VAL A 133 14.61 -1.78 15.05
CA VAL A 133 14.46 -1.55 13.60
C VAL A 133 13.03 -1.82 13.13
N ILE A 134 12.38 -2.87 13.64
CA ILE A 134 10.98 -3.17 13.33
C ILE A 134 10.06 -2.04 13.81
N THR A 135 10.25 -1.53 15.04
CA THR A 135 9.45 -0.41 15.56
C THR A 135 9.57 0.83 14.67
N TRP A 136 10.79 1.19 14.27
CA TRP A 136 11.01 2.28 13.32
C TRP A 136 10.42 1.99 11.94
N GLY A 137 10.45 0.74 11.49
CA GLY A 137 9.80 0.30 10.26
C GLY A 137 8.30 0.52 10.27
N ILE A 138 7.63 0.18 11.38
CA ILE A 138 6.19 0.41 11.55
C ILE A 138 5.87 1.91 11.53
N ILE A 139 6.64 2.74 12.25
CA ILE A 139 6.46 4.19 12.25
C ILE A 139 6.66 4.78 10.85
N LEU A 140 7.68 4.31 10.12
CA LEU A 140 7.92 4.77 8.75
C LEU A 140 6.79 4.35 7.81
N LEU A 141 6.30 3.10 7.90
CA LEU A 141 5.16 2.64 7.11
C LEU A 141 3.91 3.47 7.41
N MET A 142 3.69 3.83 8.67
CA MET A 142 2.62 4.72 9.08
C MET A 142 2.71 6.08 8.36
N VAL A 143 3.91 6.69 8.32
CA VAL A 143 4.14 7.94 7.57
C VAL A 143 3.91 7.76 6.07
N ILE A 144 4.40 6.66 5.48
CA ILE A 144 4.26 6.36 4.05
C ILE A 144 2.79 6.20 3.66
N ILE A 145 2.02 5.46 4.46
CA ILE A 145 0.58 5.24 4.24
C ILE A 145 -0.18 6.57 4.35
N ALA A 146 0.14 7.39 5.37
CA ALA A 146 -0.47 8.71 5.55
C ALA A 146 -0.23 9.61 4.32
N ASN A 147 1.02 9.69 3.88
CA ASN A 147 1.43 10.49 2.72
C ASN A 147 0.78 10.00 1.42
N ALA A 148 0.74 8.68 1.21
CA ALA A 148 0.11 8.09 0.03
C ALA A 148 -1.41 8.30 0.02
N TYR A 149 -2.05 8.24 1.19
CA TYR A 149 -3.48 8.55 1.36
C TYR A 149 -3.77 10.02 1.03
N LEU A 150 -3.08 10.98 1.66
CA LEU A 150 -3.32 12.41 1.43
C LEU A 150 -3.14 12.80 -0.04
N LYS A 151 -2.06 12.30 -0.67
CA LYS A 151 -1.79 12.53 -2.10
C LYS A 151 -2.78 11.82 -3.00
N GLY A 152 -3.13 10.58 -2.68
CA GLY A 152 -4.09 9.79 -3.47
C GLY A 152 -5.49 10.39 -3.43
N SER A 153 -5.93 10.86 -2.26
CA SER A 153 -7.24 11.49 -2.04
C SER A 153 -7.26 13.00 -2.30
N HIS A 154 -6.16 13.58 -2.80
CA HIS A 154 -6.05 14.99 -3.16
C HIS A 154 -6.43 15.95 -2.01
N GLN A 155 -6.13 15.56 -0.77
CA GLN A 155 -6.37 16.39 0.42
C GLN A 155 -5.17 17.30 0.66
N GLU A 156 -5.38 18.62 0.72
CA GLU A 156 -4.34 19.62 0.97
C GLU A 156 -3.95 19.77 2.46
N GLN A 157 -4.12 18.72 3.26
CA GLN A 157 -3.78 18.76 4.68
C GLN A 157 -2.29 18.53 4.90
N ASP A 158 -1.71 19.24 5.88
CA ASP A 158 -0.35 18.99 6.34
C ASP A 158 -0.23 17.57 6.93
N LEU A 159 0.84 16.85 6.54
CA LEU A 159 1.08 15.46 6.93
C LEU A 159 1.17 15.30 8.46
N ILE A 160 1.89 16.20 9.13
CA ILE A 160 2.11 16.11 10.58
C ILE A 160 0.79 16.38 11.32
N GLN A 161 0.03 17.38 10.86
CA GLN A 161 -1.29 17.67 11.41
C GLN A 161 -2.29 16.52 11.21
N PHE A 162 -2.27 15.88 10.03
CA PHE A 162 -3.09 14.71 9.74
C PHE A 162 -2.74 13.52 10.64
N MET A 163 -1.46 13.22 10.80
CA MET A 163 -1.00 12.12 11.66
C MET A 163 -1.38 12.34 13.13
N LYS A 164 -1.26 13.57 13.64
CA LYS A 164 -1.65 13.90 15.02
C LYS A 164 -3.15 13.69 15.25
N SER A 165 -3.98 14.10 14.29
CA SER A 165 -5.44 14.02 14.40
C SER A 165 -5.99 12.60 14.20
N HIS A 166 -5.28 11.72 13.48
CA HIS A 166 -5.75 10.37 13.12
C HIS A 166 -4.85 9.24 13.62
N LEU A 167 -3.95 9.51 14.58
CA LEU A 167 -2.89 8.59 15.04
C LEU A 167 -3.37 7.14 15.24
N PHE A 168 -4.41 6.94 16.05
CA PHE A 168 -4.91 5.59 16.36
C PHE A 168 -5.47 4.86 15.13
N ARG A 169 -6.21 5.58 14.27
CA ARG A 169 -6.78 4.99 13.05
C ARG A 169 -5.70 4.64 12.04
N LEU A 170 -4.64 5.43 12.01
CA LEU A 170 -3.51 5.24 11.12
C LEU A 170 -2.61 4.09 11.59
N LEU A 171 -2.46 3.91 12.91
CA LEU A 171 -1.83 2.73 13.48
C LEU A 171 -2.60 1.45 13.12
N LEU A 172 -3.93 1.46 13.28
CA LEU A 172 -4.78 0.32 12.96
C LEU A 172 -4.75 -0.01 11.45
N SER A 173 -4.78 1.01 10.60
CA SER A 173 -4.60 0.89 9.15
C SER A 173 -3.25 0.25 8.82
N THR A 174 -2.16 0.74 9.42
CA THR A 174 -0.81 0.23 9.19
C THR A 174 -0.70 -1.24 9.61
N LEU A 175 -1.25 -1.60 10.76
CA LEU A 175 -1.27 -2.98 11.23
C LEU A 175 -2.08 -3.89 10.28
N THR A 176 -3.22 -3.40 9.81
CA THR A 176 -4.04 -4.13 8.81
C THR A 176 -3.27 -4.33 7.51
N PHE A 177 -2.53 -3.32 7.05
CA PHE A 177 -1.66 -3.38 5.88
C PHE A 177 -0.57 -4.45 6.04
N VAL A 178 0.14 -4.44 7.18
CA VAL A 178 1.17 -5.43 7.47
C VAL A 178 0.59 -6.85 7.55
N VAL A 179 -0.51 -7.04 8.29
CA VAL A 179 -1.15 -8.35 8.45
C VAL A 179 -1.62 -8.90 7.09
N LEU A 180 -2.26 -8.09 6.25
CA LEU A 180 -2.70 -8.54 4.92
C LEU A 180 -1.52 -8.94 4.03
N ILE A 181 -0.41 -8.20 4.06
CA ILE A 181 0.80 -8.57 3.32
C ILE A 181 1.41 -9.87 3.86
N LEU A 182 1.50 -10.03 5.19
CA LEU A 182 2.05 -11.24 5.81
C LEU A 182 1.23 -12.49 5.52
N ILE A 183 -0.10 -12.38 5.62
CA ILE A 183 -1.05 -13.44 5.26
C ILE A 183 -0.80 -13.86 3.80
N ASN A 184 -0.66 -12.89 2.89
CA ASN A 184 -0.37 -13.19 1.49
C ASN A 184 0.99 -13.89 1.28
N GLY A 185 2.02 -13.52 2.05
CA GLY A 185 3.32 -14.20 2.02
C GLY A 185 3.25 -15.64 2.52
N PHE A 186 2.50 -15.89 3.61
CA PHE A 186 2.37 -17.22 4.23
C PHE A 186 1.56 -18.19 3.38
N LEU A 187 0.44 -17.72 2.82
CA LEU A 187 -0.46 -18.59 2.08
C LEU A 187 0.15 -19.07 0.76
N ARG A 188 1.20 -18.45 0.20
CA ARG A 188 1.73 -18.72 -1.16
C ARG A 188 0.67 -18.69 -2.27
N LEU A 189 -0.55 -18.24 -1.96
CA LEU A 189 -1.65 -18.17 -2.91
C LEU A 189 -1.52 -16.88 -3.73
N ALA A 190 -0.91 -17.00 -4.92
CA ALA A 190 -0.83 -15.91 -5.89
C ALA A 190 -2.20 -15.24 -6.15
N PHE A 191 -3.30 -16.01 -6.09
CA PHE A 191 -4.66 -15.52 -6.26
C PHE A 191 -5.13 -14.57 -5.15
N LEU A 192 -4.77 -14.83 -3.89
CA LEU A 192 -5.15 -13.98 -2.75
C LEU A 192 -4.38 -12.67 -2.74
N MET A 193 -3.11 -12.71 -3.19
CA MET A 193 -2.26 -11.56 -3.42
C MET A 193 -2.88 -10.57 -4.42
N LEU A 194 -3.61 -11.09 -5.41
CA LEU A 194 -4.28 -10.31 -6.46
C LEU A 194 -5.66 -9.77 -6.05
N ILE A 195 -6.30 -10.26 -4.98
CA ILE A 195 -7.65 -9.81 -4.60
C ILE A 195 -7.64 -8.99 -3.30
N CYS A 196 -6.81 -9.36 -2.32
CA CYS A 196 -6.94 -8.89 -0.94
C CYS A 196 -5.73 -8.11 -0.40
N SER A 197 -4.70 -7.80 -1.21
CA SER A 197 -3.45 -7.26 -0.65
C SER A 197 -3.48 -5.73 -0.49
N ILE A 198 -3.11 -4.98 -1.53
CA ILE A 198 -2.90 -3.54 -1.39
C ILE A 198 -4.21 -2.77 -1.56
N SER A 199 -5.05 -3.12 -2.53
CA SER A 199 -6.33 -2.41 -2.77
C SER A 199 -7.31 -2.59 -1.63
N LEU A 200 -7.42 -3.78 -1.05
CA LEU A 200 -8.28 -4.03 0.10
C LEU A 200 -7.78 -3.29 1.34
N SER A 201 -6.47 -3.31 1.60
CA SER A 201 -5.90 -2.54 2.70
C SER A 201 -6.09 -1.03 2.50
N ALA A 202 -5.96 -0.55 1.27
CA ALA A 202 -6.25 0.83 0.91
C ALA A 202 -7.72 1.18 1.13
N VAL A 203 -8.67 0.30 0.79
CA VAL A 203 -10.11 0.50 1.09
C VAL A 203 -10.37 0.57 2.59
N ILE A 204 -9.81 -0.36 3.38
CA ILE A 204 -9.99 -0.37 4.83
C ILE A 204 -9.40 0.92 5.43
N THR A 205 -8.19 1.28 5.01
CA THR A 205 -7.52 2.52 5.40
C THR A 205 -8.36 3.73 5.04
N PHE A 206 -8.87 3.80 3.82
CA PHE A 206 -9.72 4.88 3.34
C PHE A 206 -10.97 5.00 4.21
N LYS A 207 -11.66 3.89 4.51
CA LYS A 207 -12.85 3.90 5.38
C LYS A 207 -12.56 4.29 6.84
N LEU A 208 -11.40 3.92 7.36
CA LEU A 208 -10.97 4.28 8.71
C LEU A 208 -10.60 5.77 8.80
N LEU A 209 -9.91 6.30 7.79
CA LEU A 209 -9.40 7.67 7.76
C LEU A 209 -10.44 8.67 7.24
N LYS A 210 -11.40 8.27 6.40
CA LYS A 210 -12.49 9.11 5.93
C LYS A 210 -13.30 9.61 7.12
N ASN A 211 -13.25 10.91 7.35
CA ASN A 211 -13.89 11.51 8.51
C ASN A 211 -15.41 11.56 8.28
N LYS A 212 -16.19 10.71 8.97
CA LYS A 212 -17.67 10.71 8.90
C LYS A 212 -18.35 11.99 9.44
N LYS A 213 -17.58 12.99 9.89
CA LYS A 213 -18.11 14.19 10.58
C LYS A 213 -18.53 15.36 9.67
N LEU A 214 -18.47 15.24 8.34
CA LEU A 214 -18.91 16.31 7.41
C LEU A 214 -20.00 15.86 6.42
N VAL A 215 -20.96 15.04 6.88
CA VAL A 215 -22.24 14.80 6.15
C VAL A 215 -23.44 14.99 7.10
N LYS A 216 -23.32 15.94 8.02
CA LYS A 216 -24.43 16.43 8.85
C LYS A 216 -24.20 17.91 9.18
N SER A 217 -24.28 18.75 8.15
CA SER A 217 -24.62 20.17 8.26
C SER A 217 -24.95 20.67 6.87
N GLU A 218 -26.18 20.38 6.46
CA GLU A 218 -27.12 21.17 5.63
C GLU A 218 -28.12 20.24 4.95
#